data_AF-A0A819U8C0-F1
#
_entry.id   AF-A0A819U8C0-F1
#
_cell.length_a   1.000
_cell.length_b   1.000
_cell.length_c   1.000
_cell.angle_alpha   90.00
_cell.angle_beta   90.00
_cell.angle_gamma   90.00
#
_symmetry.space_group_name_H-M   'P 1'
#
loop_
_entity.id
_entity.type
_entity.pdbx_description
1 polymer ?
#
loop_
_entity_poly.entity_id
_entity_poly.type
_entity_poly.pdbx_seq_one_letter_code
_entity_poly.pdbx_strand_id
1 'polypeptide(L)'
;SSMASSSIKTKVAGDKRPLCRFANKGTCREKSNECKYRHQRCENFESCSNLKCLLAHAERATIPKACPSISATSPISSDLEEYGRDLPVTYSNRHRSDSGSSINSIQSISSTQSMNIKPKPCFNGLKCFNVDCKFDHPDRWNPCIDGIKCENYECTANHPYRRKTKCRDGMNCKSTNCKFLHPNTRAAECPLRAKCQHWNCSKIHPHSRARPCADKENCTNLACLCLHPPERAKLLCPLGADCRDLLCKLNHPSERPPICDQSDACSNFNCTRLHGPNWNPC
;
A
#
# COMPACT_ATOMS: atom_id res chain seq x y z
N SER A 1 6.73 69.86 -13.39
CA SER A 1 6.78 69.03 -14.61
C SER A 1 6.54 67.58 -14.23
N SER A 2 5.49 67.01 -14.80
CA SER A 2 4.78 65.80 -14.36
C SER A 2 5.59 64.52 -14.59
N MET A 3 5.65 63.65 -13.57
CA MET A 3 6.16 62.28 -13.71
C MET A 3 5.03 61.35 -14.19
N ALA A 4 5.20 60.80 -15.40
CA ALA A 4 4.30 59.81 -15.97
C ALA A 4 4.67 58.41 -15.44
N SER A 5 3.85 57.89 -14.52
CA SER A 5 3.89 56.50 -14.08
C SER A 5 3.34 55.59 -15.18
N SER A 6 4.22 54.85 -15.85
CA SER A 6 3.85 53.85 -16.85
C SER A 6 3.42 52.55 -16.16
N SER A 7 2.11 52.36 -15.98
CA SER A 7 1.53 51.08 -15.56
C SER A 7 1.55 50.08 -16.72
N ILE A 8 2.42 49.07 -16.64
CA ILE A 8 2.40 47.92 -17.53
C ILE A 8 1.18 47.06 -17.18
N LYS A 9 0.07 47.27 -17.91
CA LYS A 9 -1.07 46.34 -17.92
C LYS A 9 -0.74 45.16 -18.84
N THR A 10 -0.16 44.10 -18.29
CA THR A 10 -0.17 42.78 -18.94
C THR A 10 -1.61 42.24 -18.93
N LYS A 11 -2.35 42.50 -20.00
CA LYS A 11 -3.57 41.75 -20.34
C LYS A 11 -3.16 40.31 -20.70
N VAL A 12 -3.19 39.41 -19.73
CA VAL A 12 -3.10 37.97 -20.01
C VAL A 12 -4.41 37.56 -20.68
N ALA A 13 -4.33 37.21 -21.96
CA ALA A 13 -5.44 36.64 -22.71
C ALA A 13 -6.02 35.44 -21.94
N GLY A 14 -7.31 35.49 -21.64
CA GLY A 14 -8.00 34.51 -20.82
C GLY A 14 -7.94 33.12 -21.45
N ASP A 15 -7.02 32.30 -20.93
CA ASP A 15 -6.82 30.92 -21.33
C ASP A 15 -8.08 30.11 -20.97
N LYS A 16 -8.89 29.75 -21.99
CA LYS A 16 -10.19 29.05 -21.88
C LYS A 16 -10.06 27.57 -21.46
N ARG A 17 -8.96 27.19 -20.80
CA ARG A 17 -8.75 25.80 -20.37
C ARG A 17 -9.59 25.49 -19.13
N PRO A 18 -10.33 24.35 -19.09
CA PRO A 18 -11.10 23.96 -17.93
C PRO A 18 -10.20 23.72 -16.70
N LEU A 19 -10.75 23.93 -15.51
CA LEU A 19 -10.03 23.78 -14.24
C LEU A 19 -9.71 22.32 -13.93
N CYS A 20 -8.53 22.08 -13.39
CA CYS A 20 -8.09 20.74 -12.99
C CYS A 20 -8.82 20.29 -11.73
N ARG A 21 -9.73 19.30 -11.86
CA ARG A 21 -10.47 18.73 -10.71
C ARG A 21 -9.55 18.09 -9.66
N PHE A 22 -8.37 17.61 -10.04
CA PHE A 22 -7.42 16.99 -9.11
C PHE A 22 -6.55 18.04 -8.40
N ALA A 23 -6.24 19.16 -9.07
CA ALA A 23 -5.51 20.27 -8.44
C ALA A 23 -6.34 20.92 -7.34
N ASN A 24 -7.66 21.05 -7.57
CA ASN A 24 -8.60 21.55 -6.56
C ASN A 24 -8.68 20.67 -5.30
N LYS A 25 -8.23 19.41 -5.39
CA LYS A 25 -8.18 18.46 -4.28
C LYS A 25 -6.76 18.20 -3.77
N GLY A 26 -5.75 18.95 -4.25
CA GLY A 26 -4.35 18.73 -3.88
C GLY A 26 -3.77 17.38 -4.35
N THR A 27 -4.41 16.68 -5.29
CA THR A 27 -4.04 15.31 -5.72
C THR A 27 -3.48 15.24 -7.15
N CYS A 28 -3.38 16.38 -7.84
CA CYS A 28 -2.76 16.41 -9.17
C CYS A 28 -1.25 16.18 -9.08
N ARG A 29 -0.72 15.28 -9.91
CA ARG A 29 0.71 14.92 -9.95
C ARG A 29 1.53 15.74 -10.94
N GLU A 30 0.87 16.52 -11.80
CA GLU A 30 1.50 17.34 -12.84
C GLU A 30 1.80 18.72 -12.28
N LYS A 31 2.91 19.34 -12.71
CA LYS A 31 3.21 20.74 -12.35
C LYS A 31 2.16 21.67 -12.98
N SER A 32 1.89 22.82 -12.38
CA SER A 32 0.82 23.73 -12.81
C SER A 32 0.82 24.14 -14.28
N ASN A 33 2.00 24.14 -14.90
CA ASN A 33 2.19 24.55 -16.30
C ASN A 33 2.21 23.35 -17.27
N GLU A 34 2.42 22.15 -16.74
CA GLU A 34 2.48 20.90 -17.48
C GLU A 34 1.11 20.20 -17.51
N CYS A 35 0.19 20.60 -16.62
CA CYS A 35 -1.14 20.01 -16.60
C CYS A 35 -1.98 20.42 -17.80
N LYS A 36 -2.63 19.43 -18.42
CA LYS A 36 -3.61 19.64 -19.49
C LYS A 36 -4.73 20.61 -19.09
N TYR A 37 -5.01 20.70 -17.79
CA TYR A 37 -6.05 21.53 -17.18
C TYR A 37 -5.44 22.66 -16.35
N ARG A 38 -6.14 23.78 -16.22
CA ARG A 38 -5.63 24.95 -15.49
C ARG A 38 -5.61 24.70 -13.98
N HIS A 39 -4.47 24.95 -13.34
CA HIS A 39 -4.35 25.01 -11.88
C HIS A 39 -4.54 26.46 -11.44
N GLN A 40 -5.67 26.78 -10.83
CA GLN A 40 -5.91 28.12 -10.29
C GLN A 40 -6.32 28.02 -8.82
N ARG A 41 -5.50 28.60 -7.94
CA ARG A 41 -5.81 28.71 -6.52
C ARG A 41 -6.73 29.89 -6.29
N CYS A 42 -7.64 29.76 -5.32
CA CYS A 42 -8.37 30.91 -4.82
C CYS A 42 -7.39 31.87 -4.14
N GLU A 43 -7.57 33.18 -4.34
CA GLU A 43 -6.81 34.22 -3.62
C GLU A 43 -6.99 34.08 -2.10
N ASN A 44 -8.17 33.65 -1.66
CA ASN A 44 -8.48 33.34 -0.28
C ASN A 44 -8.34 31.82 -0.02
N PHE A 45 -7.19 31.22 -0.37
CA PHE A 45 -6.98 29.77 -0.36
C PHE A 45 -7.36 29.11 0.98
N GLU A 46 -7.02 29.76 2.09
CA GLU A 46 -7.22 29.27 3.46
C GLU A 46 -8.53 29.75 4.10
N SER A 47 -9.11 30.86 3.61
CA SER A 47 -10.21 31.56 4.28
C SER A 47 -11.50 31.66 3.46
N CYS A 48 -11.54 31.13 2.23
CA CYS A 48 -12.72 31.22 1.39
C CYS A 48 -13.88 30.34 1.88
N SER A 49 -14.90 31.01 2.41
CA SER A 49 -16.17 30.43 2.87
C SER A 49 -17.19 30.20 1.75
N ASN A 50 -16.91 30.65 0.51
CA ASN A 50 -17.84 30.48 -0.60
C ASN A 50 -17.94 29.01 -1.03
N LEU A 51 -19.09 28.39 -0.74
CA LEU A 51 -19.38 26.99 -1.09
C LEU A 51 -19.46 26.74 -2.60
N LYS A 52 -19.67 27.80 -3.41
CA LYS A 52 -19.71 27.75 -4.88
C LYS A 52 -18.39 28.15 -5.53
N CYS A 53 -17.32 28.40 -4.77
CA CYS A 53 -16.01 28.69 -5.36
C CYS A 53 -15.49 27.47 -6.12
N LEU A 54 -15.20 27.64 -7.41
CA LEU A 54 -14.72 26.56 -8.28
C LEU A 54 -13.19 26.43 -8.31
N LEU A 55 -12.47 27.28 -7.55
CA LEU A 55 -11.01 27.30 -7.47
C LEU A 55 -10.46 26.33 -6.42
N ALA A 56 -9.17 26.06 -6.45
CA ALA A 56 -8.53 25.20 -5.46
C ALA A 56 -8.47 25.85 -4.06
N HIS A 57 -8.73 25.08 -3.01
CA HIS A 57 -8.69 25.46 -1.59
C HIS A 57 -7.87 24.46 -0.76
N ALA A 58 -7.46 24.87 0.44
CA ALA A 58 -7.00 23.93 1.46
C ALA A 58 -8.14 22.97 1.84
N GLU A 59 -7.79 21.75 2.26
CA GLU A 59 -8.76 20.73 2.67
C GLU A 59 -9.72 21.30 3.71
N ARG A 60 -10.98 21.54 3.32
CA ARG A 60 -12.02 21.96 4.28
C ARG A 60 -12.23 20.79 5.23
N ALA A 61 -11.96 21.00 6.52
CA ALA A 61 -12.31 20.05 7.55
C ALA A 61 -13.80 19.69 7.38
N THR A 62 -14.07 18.48 6.87
CA THR A 62 -15.42 18.00 6.73
C THR A 62 -15.98 17.85 8.14
N ILE A 63 -16.96 18.69 8.48
CA ILE A 63 -17.73 18.55 9.72
C ILE A 63 -18.24 17.11 9.76
N PRO A 64 -17.87 16.30 10.78
CA PRO A 64 -18.37 14.94 10.91
C PRO A 64 -19.89 14.99 10.96
N LYS A 65 -20.56 14.22 10.08
CA LYS A 65 -22.00 13.96 10.22
C LYS A 65 -22.21 13.34 11.61
N ALA A 66 -22.89 14.05 12.49
CA ALA A 66 -23.26 13.57 13.81
C ALA A 66 -24.11 12.30 13.65
N CYS A 67 -23.64 11.18 14.21
CA CYS A 67 -24.46 10.01 14.47
C CYS A 67 -25.24 10.23 15.78
N PRO A 68 -26.52 9.84 15.86
CA PRO A 68 -27.28 9.94 17.09
C PRO A 68 -26.75 8.94 18.13
N SER A 69 -26.55 9.46 19.33
CA SER A 69 -26.08 8.80 20.54
C SER A 69 -27.06 7.73 21.02
N ILE A 70 -26.53 6.54 21.34
CA ILE A 70 -27.22 5.54 22.15
C ILE A 70 -26.31 5.22 23.33
N SER A 71 -26.82 5.52 24.52
CA SER A 71 -26.23 5.24 25.83
C SER A 71 -26.52 3.80 26.25
N ALA A 72 -25.53 3.11 26.84
CA ALA A 72 -25.69 2.09 27.90
C ALA A 72 -24.31 1.49 28.25
N THR A 73 -23.72 1.81 29.40
CA THR A 73 -23.64 0.98 30.63
C THR A 73 -22.94 -0.38 30.49
N SER A 74 -21.76 -0.49 31.12
CA SER A 74 -21.13 -1.76 31.57
C SER A 74 -21.94 -2.36 32.75
N PRO A 75 -21.76 -3.64 33.15
CA PRO A 75 -20.55 -4.08 33.88
C PRO A 75 -20.09 -5.57 33.70
N ILE A 76 -18.82 -5.79 34.06
CA ILE A 76 -18.20 -6.89 34.84
C ILE A 76 -18.91 -8.27 34.86
N SER A 77 -18.20 -9.34 34.46
CA SER A 77 -17.96 -10.52 35.31
C SER A 77 -16.89 -11.46 34.74
N SER A 78 -16.05 -11.92 35.66
CA SER A 78 -15.26 -13.15 35.64
C SER A 78 -16.15 -14.39 35.59
N ASP A 79 -15.70 -15.47 34.95
CA ASP A 79 -15.47 -16.78 35.60
C ASP A 79 -15.09 -17.88 34.60
N LEU A 80 -14.48 -18.92 35.19
CA LEU A 80 -13.87 -20.14 34.67
C LEU A 80 -14.76 -21.02 33.78
N GLU A 81 -14.09 -21.82 32.93
CA GLU A 81 -14.16 -23.31 32.80
C GLU A 81 -13.51 -23.70 31.45
N GLU A 82 -12.36 -24.38 31.40
CA GLU A 82 -12.16 -25.84 31.58
C GLU A 82 -13.06 -26.70 30.68
N TYR A 83 -12.54 -27.12 29.51
CA TYR A 83 -12.91 -28.30 28.69
C TYR A 83 -12.08 -28.17 27.39
N GLY A 84 -11.37 -29.13 26.83
CA GLY A 84 -11.22 -30.56 27.06
C GLY A 84 -10.71 -31.17 25.75
N ARG A 85 -9.68 -32.02 25.86
CA ARG A 85 -9.31 -33.13 24.96
C ARG A 85 -8.84 -32.82 23.54
N ASP A 86 -7.52 -32.93 23.39
CA ASP A 86 -6.80 -33.35 22.20
C ASP A 86 -7.34 -34.66 21.60
N LEU A 87 -7.60 -34.64 20.29
CA LEU A 87 -7.71 -35.83 19.46
C LEU A 87 -6.72 -35.72 18.30
N PRO A 88 -5.80 -36.69 18.13
CA PRO A 88 -4.94 -36.74 16.96
C PRO A 88 -5.73 -37.27 15.74
N VAL A 89 -5.78 -36.47 14.68
CA VAL A 89 -6.23 -36.89 13.35
C VAL A 89 -5.16 -37.80 12.75
N THR A 90 -5.42 -39.11 12.74
CA THR A 90 -4.58 -40.08 12.06
C THR A 90 -4.77 -39.98 10.55
N TYR A 91 -3.68 -39.65 9.88
CA TYR A 91 -3.53 -39.57 8.44
C TYR A 91 -3.52 -40.99 7.84
N SER A 92 -4.64 -41.42 7.26
CA SER A 92 -4.69 -42.70 6.54
C SER A 92 -4.19 -42.53 5.10
N ASN A 93 -2.88 -42.75 4.93
CA ASN A 93 -2.27 -43.02 3.62
C ASN A 93 -2.75 -44.39 3.10
N ARG A 94 -3.55 -44.42 2.03
CA ARG A 94 -3.76 -45.64 1.24
C ARG A 94 -2.87 -45.60 0.00
N HIS A 95 -1.65 -46.11 0.15
CA HIS A 95 -0.88 -46.65 -0.96
C HIS A 95 -1.42 -48.04 -1.30
N ARG A 96 -2.01 -48.20 -2.49
CA ARG A 96 -2.22 -49.51 -3.11
C ARG A 96 -1.07 -49.75 -4.07
N SER A 97 -0.21 -50.69 -3.71
CA SER A 97 0.72 -51.36 -4.63
C SER A 97 0.34 -52.83 -4.62
N ASP A 98 -0.05 -53.33 -5.79
CA ASP A 98 -0.21 -54.74 -6.11
C ASP A 98 1.11 -55.49 -5.99
N SER A 99 1.06 -56.78 -5.61
CA SER A 99 1.73 -57.91 -6.26
C SER A 99 1.68 -59.17 -5.37
N GLY A 100 1.22 -60.30 -5.93
CA GLY A 100 1.72 -61.61 -5.50
C GLY A 100 0.70 -62.71 -5.21
N SER A 101 0.26 -63.38 -6.28
CA SER A 101 0.16 -64.85 -6.42
C SER A 101 -0.87 -65.67 -5.62
N SER A 102 -1.78 -66.28 -6.42
CA SER A 102 -2.11 -67.73 -6.47
C SER A 102 -2.76 -68.35 -5.21
N ILE A 103 -3.73 -69.27 -5.21
CA ILE A 103 -4.27 -70.28 -6.14
C ILE A 103 -5.70 -70.57 -5.62
N ASN A 104 -6.70 -70.78 -6.48
CA ASN A 104 -7.60 -71.96 -6.44
C ASN A 104 -8.84 -71.81 -7.33
N SER A 105 -9.00 -72.84 -8.16
CA SER A 105 -10.16 -73.20 -8.96
C SER A 105 -11.44 -73.27 -8.13
N ILE A 106 -12.43 -72.47 -8.50
CA ILE A 106 -13.84 -72.87 -8.46
C ILE A 106 -14.47 -72.42 -9.79
N GLN A 107 -14.90 -73.41 -10.57
CA GLN A 107 -15.76 -73.22 -11.72
C GLN A 107 -17.10 -72.67 -11.23
N SER A 108 -17.30 -71.36 -11.42
CA SER A 108 -18.59 -70.70 -11.30
C SER A 108 -18.93 -70.10 -12.66
N ILE A 109 -19.70 -70.88 -13.42
CA ILE A 109 -20.52 -70.39 -14.54
C ILE A 109 -21.55 -69.40 -13.98
N SER A 110 -21.16 -68.13 -13.95
CA SER A 110 -22.08 -67.00 -13.86
C SER A 110 -21.79 -66.08 -15.04
N SER A 111 -22.54 -66.34 -16.10
CA SER A 111 -22.68 -65.52 -17.30
C SER A 111 -23.08 -64.09 -16.92
N THR A 112 -22.11 -63.23 -16.67
CA THR A 112 -22.28 -61.81 -16.97
C THR A 112 -21.58 -61.59 -18.30
N GLN A 113 -22.38 -61.41 -19.34
CA GLN A 113 -21.91 -60.88 -20.61
C GLN A 113 -21.14 -59.61 -20.28
N SER A 114 -19.82 -59.69 -20.34
CA SER A 114 -18.91 -58.56 -20.26
C SER A 114 -19.14 -57.75 -21.52
N MET A 115 -20.20 -56.95 -21.49
CA MET A 115 -20.48 -55.95 -22.50
C MET A 115 -19.28 -55.02 -22.45
N ASN A 116 -18.41 -55.16 -23.46
CA ASN A 116 -17.22 -54.35 -23.69
C ASN A 116 -17.66 -52.94 -24.12
N ILE A 117 -18.44 -52.28 -23.26
CA ILE A 117 -18.94 -50.93 -23.47
C ILE A 117 -17.79 -50.03 -23.11
N LYS A 118 -17.03 -49.62 -24.13
CA LYS A 118 -16.05 -48.55 -23.98
C LYS A 118 -16.75 -47.37 -23.32
N PRO A 119 -16.24 -46.86 -22.19
CA PRO A 119 -16.87 -45.73 -21.51
C PRO A 119 -16.94 -44.55 -22.48
N LYS A 120 -18.07 -43.86 -22.49
CA LYS A 120 -18.26 -42.70 -23.38
C LYS A 120 -17.28 -41.60 -22.98
N PRO A 121 -16.60 -40.94 -23.94
CA PRO A 121 -15.70 -39.85 -23.62
C PRO A 121 -16.47 -38.65 -23.06
N CYS A 122 -15.85 -37.94 -22.12
CA CYS A 122 -16.41 -36.74 -21.52
C CYS A 122 -16.47 -35.62 -22.56
N PHE A 123 -17.65 -35.02 -22.71
CA PHE A 123 -17.87 -33.89 -23.62
C PHE A 123 -16.93 -32.70 -23.33
N ASN A 124 -16.59 -32.47 -22.06
CA ASN A 124 -15.70 -31.39 -21.65
C ASN A 124 -14.21 -31.74 -21.79
N GLY A 125 -13.86 -33.01 -22.04
CA GLY A 125 -12.48 -33.49 -22.17
C GLY A 125 -11.56 -32.95 -21.07
N LEU A 126 -10.39 -32.41 -21.45
CA LEU A 126 -9.41 -31.81 -20.52
C LEU A 126 -9.94 -30.63 -19.69
N LYS A 127 -11.03 -29.98 -20.12
CA LYS A 127 -11.66 -28.85 -19.42
C LYS A 127 -12.68 -29.29 -18.38
N CYS A 128 -12.94 -30.60 -18.23
CA CYS A 128 -13.80 -31.08 -17.16
C CYS A 128 -13.14 -30.81 -15.81
N PHE A 129 -13.86 -30.17 -14.88
CA PHE A 129 -13.37 -29.92 -13.51
C PHE A 129 -14.07 -30.79 -12.46
N ASN A 130 -14.99 -31.66 -12.88
CA ASN A 130 -15.72 -32.53 -11.96
C ASN A 130 -14.88 -33.78 -11.69
N VAL A 131 -14.32 -33.87 -10.48
CA VAL A 131 -13.49 -35.00 -10.02
C VAL A 131 -14.25 -36.33 -10.04
N ASP A 132 -15.58 -36.30 -9.86
CA ASP A 132 -16.46 -37.47 -9.85
C ASP A 132 -17.13 -37.71 -11.22
N CYS A 133 -16.57 -37.18 -12.30
CA CYS A 133 -17.13 -37.36 -13.64
C CYS A 133 -17.06 -38.81 -14.09
N LYS A 134 -18.21 -39.41 -14.40
CA LYS A 134 -18.35 -40.84 -14.78
C LYS A 134 -17.91 -41.16 -16.22
N PHE A 135 -17.53 -40.15 -17.00
CA PHE A 135 -17.14 -40.29 -18.40
C PHE A 135 -15.62 -40.42 -18.54
N ASP A 136 -15.16 -40.99 -19.65
CA ASP A 136 -13.73 -41.19 -19.90
C ASP A 136 -13.03 -39.86 -20.27
N HIS A 137 -11.78 -39.67 -19.83
CA HIS A 137 -11.03 -38.43 -20.05
C HIS A 137 -9.67 -38.70 -20.69
N PRO A 138 -9.18 -37.78 -21.54
CA PRO A 138 -7.86 -37.91 -22.15
C PRO A 138 -6.72 -37.82 -21.11
N ASP A 139 -5.56 -38.36 -21.48
CA ASP A 139 -4.33 -38.25 -20.70
C ASP A 139 -4.03 -36.79 -20.36
N ARG A 140 -3.56 -36.55 -19.12
CA ARG A 140 -3.34 -35.22 -18.51
C ARG A 140 -4.60 -34.52 -17.97
N TRP A 141 -5.76 -35.18 -17.95
CA TRP A 141 -6.89 -34.72 -17.15
C TRP A 141 -6.56 -34.81 -15.65
N ASN A 142 -6.38 -33.66 -15.01
CA ASN A 142 -5.98 -33.56 -13.60
C ASN A 142 -6.80 -32.49 -12.88
N PRO A 143 -8.10 -32.72 -12.62
CA PRO A 143 -8.93 -31.77 -11.88
C PRO A 143 -8.48 -31.66 -10.42
N CYS A 144 -8.46 -30.44 -9.88
CA CYS A 144 -8.16 -30.25 -8.46
C CYS A 144 -9.31 -30.74 -7.58
N ILE A 145 -9.01 -31.56 -6.57
CA ILE A 145 -9.96 -32.06 -5.57
C ILE A 145 -10.64 -30.91 -4.81
N ASP A 146 -9.88 -29.86 -4.47
CA ASP A 146 -10.43 -28.69 -3.77
C ASP A 146 -11.20 -27.73 -4.70
N GLY A 147 -11.12 -27.94 -6.02
CA GLY A 147 -11.82 -27.15 -7.03
C GLY A 147 -11.67 -25.64 -6.86
N ILE A 148 -12.80 -24.94 -6.65
CA ILE A 148 -12.84 -23.48 -6.46
C ILE A 148 -12.18 -23.04 -5.15
N LYS A 149 -12.17 -23.92 -4.13
CA LYS A 149 -11.67 -23.63 -2.78
C LYS A 149 -10.17 -23.89 -2.64
N CYS A 150 -9.48 -24.36 -3.69
CA CYS A 150 -8.04 -24.60 -3.63
C CYS A 150 -7.24 -23.32 -3.37
N GLU A 151 -6.65 -23.22 -2.17
CA GLU A 151 -5.78 -22.11 -1.78
C GLU A 151 -4.28 -22.38 -2.01
N ASN A 152 -3.92 -23.59 -2.43
CA ASN A 152 -2.53 -23.94 -2.70
C ASN A 152 -1.99 -23.17 -3.92
N TYR A 153 -1.11 -22.20 -3.66
CA TYR A 153 -0.51 -21.34 -4.67
C TYR A 153 0.25 -22.12 -5.75
N GLU A 154 0.89 -23.24 -5.41
CA GLU A 154 1.66 -24.07 -6.35
C GLU A 154 0.85 -25.22 -6.97
N CYS A 155 -0.47 -25.27 -6.76
CA CYS A 155 -1.31 -26.30 -7.36
C CYS A 155 -1.29 -26.21 -8.89
N THR A 156 -0.81 -27.27 -9.54
CA THR A 156 -0.70 -27.44 -10.99
C THR A 156 -1.93 -28.08 -11.63
N ALA A 157 -2.90 -28.53 -10.83
CA ALA A 157 -4.14 -29.13 -11.30
C ALA A 157 -5.03 -28.14 -12.06
N ASN A 158 -5.99 -28.67 -12.82
CA ASN A 158 -7.02 -27.91 -13.52
C ASN A 158 -8.05 -27.42 -12.51
N HIS A 159 -8.35 -26.13 -12.54
CA HIS A 159 -9.31 -25.50 -11.64
C HIS A 159 -10.40 -24.75 -12.41
N PRO A 160 -11.62 -24.65 -11.86
CA PRO A 160 -12.67 -23.84 -12.45
C PRO A 160 -12.29 -22.36 -12.47
N TYR A 161 -12.87 -21.60 -13.41
CA TYR A 161 -12.60 -20.16 -13.61
C TYR A 161 -12.77 -19.30 -12.34
N ARG A 162 -13.62 -19.72 -11.40
CA ARG A 162 -13.91 -18.97 -10.16
C ARG A 162 -12.87 -19.12 -9.06
N ARG A 163 -11.86 -19.98 -9.22
CA ARG A 163 -10.78 -20.09 -8.25
C ARG A 163 -10.01 -18.76 -8.15
N LYS A 164 -9.57 -18.40 -6.94
CA LYS A 164 -8.65 -17.27 -6.73
C LYS A 164 -7.42 -17.43 -7.63
N THR A 165 -7.13 -16.44 -8.46
CA THR A 165 -5.93 -16.45 -9.31
C THR A 165 -4.67 -16.13 -8.50
N LYS A 166 -3.51 -16.51 -9.01
CA LYS A 166 -2.21 -16.13 -8.43
C LYS A 166 -2.05 -14.60 -8.47
N CYS A 167 -1.51 -14.02 -7.40
CA CYS A 167 -1.22 -12.60 -7.36
C CYS A 167 -0.10 -12.28 -8.37
N ARG A 168 -0.30 -11.24 -9.19
CA ARG A 168 0.72 -10.78 -10.15
C ARG A 168 2.04 -10.39 -9.47
N ASP A 169 1.97 -9.81 -8.29
CA ASP A 169 3.14 -9.38 -7.52
C ASP A 169 3.76 -10.53 -6.71
N GLY A 170 3.12 -11.70 -6.66
CA GLY A 170 3.61 -12.89 -5.97
C GLY A 170 4.08 -12.60 -4.53
N MET A 171 5.31 -12.98 -4.21
CA MET A 171 5.92 -12.74 -2.89
C MET A 171 6.13 -11.25 -2.56
N ASN A 172 6.17 -10.37 -3.56
CA ASN A 172 6.43 -8.94 -3.39
C ASN A 172 5.16 -8.10 -3.16
N CYS A 173 3.98 -8.73 -3.14
CA CYS A 173 2.71 -8.06 -2.91
C CYS A 173 2.66 -7.42 -1.51
N LYS A 174 2.64 -6.08 -1.45
CA LYS A 174 2.59 -5.30 -0.19
C LYS A 174 1.16 -5.01 0.30
N SER A 175 0.13 -5.50 -0.39
CA SER A 175 -1.26 -5.25 0.00
C SER A 175 -1.73 -6.26 1.05
N THR A 176 -1.99 -5.81 2.28
CA THR A 176 -2.47 -6.67 3.38
C THR A 176 -3.72 -7.45 2.98
N ASN A 177 -4.69 -6.78 2.35
CA ASN A 177 -5.99 -7.37 1.99
C ASN A 177 -6.04 -7.85 0.53
N CYS A 178 -4.93 -8.35 -0.02
CA CYS A 178 -4.88 -8.84 -1.39
C CYS A 178 -5.71 -10.12 -1.54
N LYS A 179 -6.70 -10.11 -2.44
CA LYS A 179 -7.67 -11.21 -2.63
C LYS A 179 -7.12 -12.40 -3.44
N PHE A 180 -5.94 -12.25 -4.01
CA PHE A 180 -5.27 -13.26 -4.85
C PHE A 180 -4.47 -14.25 -4.02
N LEU A 181 -4.10 -15.38 -4.61
CA LEU A 181 -3.22 -16.36 -3.96
C LEU A 181 -1.77 -15.86 -3.93
N HIS A 182 -1.05 -16.14 -2.86
CA HIS A 182 0.36 -15.81 -2.68
C HIS A 182 1.14 -17.05 -2.22
N PRO A 183 2.46 -17.12 -2.49
CA PRO A 183 3.29 -18.18 -1.94
C PRO A 183 3.42 -18.05 -0.42
N ASN A 184 3.66 -19.16 0.27
CA ASN A 184 3.86 -19.18 1.73
C ASN A 184 5.14 -18.43 2.17
N THR A 185 6.05 -18.15 1.25
CA THR A 185 7.25 -17.34 1.47
C THR A 185 6.98 -15.83 1.49
N ARG A 186 5.74 -15.40 1.22
CA ARG A 186 5.34 -14.01 1.34
C ARG A 186 5.54 -13.53 2.76
N ALA A 187 6.14 -12.35 2.92
CA ALA A 187 6.35 -11.76 4.23
C ALA A 187 5.04 -11.69 5.03
N ALA A 188 5.08 -12.13 6.29
CA ALA A 188 3.92 -12.05 7.16
C ALA A 188 3.50 -10.59 7.40
N GLU A 189 2.22 -10.40 7.74
CA GLU A 189 1.75 -9.10 8.18
C GLU A 189 2.41 -8.69 9.50
N CYS A 190 2.67 -7.40 9.65
CA CYS A 190 3.20 -6.88 10.89
C CYS A 190 2.12 -6.92 11.98
N PRO A 191 2.40 -7.51 13.17
CA PRO A 191 1.42 -7.57 14.26
C PRO A 191 1.00 -6.16 14.74
N LEU A 192 1.90 -5.18 14.63
CA LEU A 192 1.63 -3.79 14.98
C LEU A 192 0.85 -3.02 13.89
N ARG A 193 0.69 -3.60 12.69
CA ARG A 193 -0.07 -3.02 11.56
C ARG A 193 0.26 -1.54 11.34
N ALA A 194 -0.74 -0.66 11.37
CA ALA A 194 -0.57 0.78 11.16
C ALA A 194 0.26 1.48 12.25
N LYS A 195 0.36 0.89 13.45
CA LYS A 195 1.08 1.44 14.61
C LYS A 195 2.57 1.09 14.62
N CYS A 196 3.07 0.32 13.65
CA CYS A 196 4.48 -0.07 13.61
C CYS A 196 5.39 1.15 13.32
N GLN A 197 6.20 1.56 14.30
CA GLN A 197 7.14 2.68 14.18
C GLN A 197 8.54 2.27 13.67
N HIS A 198 8.80 0.97 13.45
CA HIS A 198 10.10 0.50 12.98
C HIS A 198 10.35 0.93 11.52
N TRP A 199 11.22 1.92 11.33
CA TRP A 199 11.59 2.49 10.04
C TRP A 199 11.77 1.46 8.89
N ASN A 200 12.56 0.41 9.14
CA ASN A 200 12.96 -0.60 8.17
C ASN A 200 12.26 -1.96 8.36
N CYS A 201 11.06 -1.99 8.95
CA CYS A 201 10.35 -3.26 9.16
C CYS A 201 10.07 -3.98 7.82
N SER A 202 10.56 -5.22 7.70
CA SER A 202 10.44 -6.07 6.50
C SER A 202 9.05 -6.72 6.33
N LYS A 203 8.18 -6.60 7.32
CA LYS A 203 6.82 -7.15 7.30
C LYS A 203 5.87 -6.33 6.43
N ILE A 204 4.74 -6.92 6.06
CA ILE A 204 3.69 -6.24 5.28
C ILE A 204 2.87 -5.33 6.21
N HIS A 205 2.55 -4.13 5.74
CA HIS A 205 1.81 -3.12 6.50
C HIS A 205 0.65 -2.54 5.69
N PRO A 206 -0.45 -2.11 6.35
CA PRO A 206 -1.54 -1.43 5.68
C PRO A 206 -1.10 -0.04 5.19
N HIS A 207 -1.83 0.51 4.22
CA HIS A 207 -1.54 1.84 3.66
C HIS A 207 -1.65 2.98 4.68
N SER A 208 -2.42 2.77 5.76
CA SER A 208 -2.57 3.74 6.86
C SER A 208 -1.33 3.87 7.75
N ARG A 209 -0.34 2.98 7.62
CA ARG A 209 0.94 3.14 8.33
C ARG A 209 1.70 4.34 7.79
N ALA A 210 2.31 5.12 8.68
CA ALA A 210 3.28 6.14 8.32
C ALA A 210 4.33 5.59 7.35
N ARG A 211 4.56 6.29 6.24
CA ARG A 211 5.54 5.87 5.23
C ARG A 211 6.95 6.21 5.71
N PRO A 212 7.97 5.45 5.29
CA PRO A 212 9.35 5.91 5.37
C PRO A 212 9.50 7.26 4.66
N CYS A 213 10.04 8.26 5.35
CA CYS A 213 10.46 9.54 4.80
C CYS A 213 11.40 9.35 3.60
N ALA A 214 11.26 10.13 2.55
CA ALA A 214 12.17 10.09 1.40
C ALA A 214 13.57 10.57 1.79
N ASP A 215 13.65 11.58 2.67
CA ASP A 215 14.90 12.21 3.09
C ASP A 215 15.62 11.47 4.21
N LYS A 216 14.99 10.43 4.78
CA LYS A 216 15.58 9.55 5.80
C LYS A 216 16.19 10.35 6.97
N GLU A 217 17.48 10.15 7.29
CA GLU A 217 18.23 10.85 8.33
C GLU A 217 18.47 12.34 8.03
N ASN A 218 18.30 12.77 6.77
CA ASN A 218 18.44 14.16 6.33
C ASN A 218 17.16 14.99 6.44
N CYS A 219 16.04 14.38 6.86
CA CYS A 219 14.80 15.11 7.08
C CYS A 219 14.91 16.09 8.25
N THR A 220 14.91 17.38 7.94
CA THR A 220 15.06 18.47 8.92
C THR A 220 13.74 18.93 9.52
N ASN A 221 12.61 18.53 8.93
CA ASN A 221 11.28 18.86 9.43
C ASN A 221 10.94 18.06 10.70
N LEU A 222 11.06 18.69 11.88
CA LEU A 222 10.75 18.09 13.18
C LEU A 222 9.31 17.59 13.29
N ALA A 223 8.36 18.21 12.58
CA ALA A 223 6.96 17.83 12.54
C ALA A 223 6.64 16.78 11.45
N CYS A 224 7.64 16.23 10.75
CA CYS A 224 7.42 15.24 9.71
C CYS A 224 6.81 13.96 10.29
N LEU A 225 5.58 13.65 9.85
CA LEU A 225 4.81 12.46 10.29
C LEU A 225 5.28 11.14 9.66
N CYS A 226 6.32 11.19 8.83
CA CYS A 226 6.92 9.99 8.26
C CYS A 226 7.73 9.24 9.33
N LEU A 227 7.95 7.95 9.08
CA LEU A 227 8.95 7.20 9.83
C LEU A 227 10.34 7.72 9.47
N HIS A 228 11.30 7.61 10.38
CA HIS A 228 12.69 8.00 10.16
C HIS A 228 13.66 6.98 10.80
N PRO A 229 14.88 6.83 10.27
CA PRO A 229 15.91 6.04 10.92
C PRO A 229 16.31 6.66 12.28
N PRO A 230 16.75 5.86 13.28
CA PRO A 230 17.18 6.36 14.59
C PRO A 230 18.29 7.41 14.53
N GLU A 231 19.15 7.33 13.52
CA GLU A 231 20.28 8.22 13.28
C GLU A 231 19.84 9.67 13.04
N ARG A 232 18.61 9.89 12.56
CA ARG A 232 18.06 11.22 12.30
C ARG A 232 18.21 12.14 13.50
N ALA A 233 17.85 11.66 14.69
CA ALA A 233 17.89 12.49 15.91
C ALA A 233 19.30 12.98 16.25
N LYS A 234 20.33 12.22 15.86
CA LYS A 234 21.74 12.56 16.09
C LYS A 234 22.27 13.57 15.07
N LEU A 235 21.67 13.62 13.88
CA LEU A 235 22.09 14.50 12.81
C LEU A 235 21.37 15.85 12.82
N LEU A 236 20.30 16.03 13.62
CA LEU A 236 19.60 17.30 13.70
C LEU A 236 20.36 18.26 14.62
N CYS A 237 20.54 19.50 14.15
CA CYS A 237 21.12 20.53 14.99
C CYS A 237 20.16 20.89 16.14
N PRO A 238 20.59 20.85 17.41
CA PRO A 238 19.74 21.18 18.55
C PRO A 238 19.33 22.66 18.55
N LEU A 239 20.11 23.53 17.91
CA LEU A 239 19.80 24.95 17.74
C LEU A 239 18.85 25.22 16.56
N GLY A 240 18.56 24.22 15.72
CA GLY A 240 17.61 24.34 14.62
C GLY A 240 17.88 25.53 13.71
N ALA A 241 16.85 26.35 13.47
CA ALA A 241 16.94 27.54 12.61
C ALA A 241 17.90 28.62 13.16
N ASP A 242 18.13 28.63 14.47
CA ASP A 242 18.91 29.65 15.17
C ASP A 242 20.41 29.33 15.20
N CYS A 243 20.84 28.19 14.64
CA CYS A 243 22.26 27.84 14.59
C CYS A 243 23.07 28.85 13.75
N ARG A 244 23.94 29.61 14.43
CA ARG A 244 24.86 30.57 13.81
C ARG A 244 26.24 30.01 13.49
N ASP A 245 26.53 28.76 13.88
CA ASP A 245 27.81 28.11 13.58
C ASP A 245 27.91 27.77 12.08
N LEU A 246 28.72 28.53 11.35
CA LEU A 246 28.96 28.37 9.92
C LEU A 246 29.59 27.02 9.55
N LEU A 247 30.25 26.36 10.51
CA LEU A 247 30.90 25.06 10.32
C LEU A 247 30.04 23.90 10.84
N CYS A 248 28.82 24.17 11.33
CA CYS A 248 27.94 23.12 11.84
C CYS A 248 27.52 22.17 10.71
N LYS A 249 27.99 20.93 10.78
CA LYS A 249 27.72 19.86 9.80
C LYS A 249 26.40 19.12 10.02
N LEU A 250 25.65 19.51 11.03
CA LEU A 250 24.34 18.92 11.33
C LEU A 250 23.28 19.42 10.33
N ASN A 251 22.17 18.70 10.27
CA ASN A 251 21.02 19.00 9.45
C ASN A 251 20.20 20.13 10.11
N HIS A 252 19.84 21.14 9.32
CA HIS A 252 19.11 22.33 9.76
C HIS A 252 17.81 22.51 8.98
N PRO A 253 16.74 23.01 9.62
CA PRO A 253 15.48 23.28 8.93
C PRO A 253 15.66 24.44 7.93
N SER A 254 14.75 24.55 6.96
CA SER A 254 14.85 25.54 5.87
C SER A 254 14.81 27.00 6.33
N GLU A 255 14.32 27.24 7.54
CA GLU A 255 14.24 28.53 8.19
C GLU A 255 15.62 29.04 8.62
N ARG A 256 16.64 28.17 8.71
CA ARG A 256 18.02 28.60 8.96
C ARG A 256 18.50 29.44 7.77
N PRO A 257 18.91 30.70 7.97
CA PRO A 257 19.44 31.50 6.88
C PRO A 257 20.67 30.81 6.25
N PRO A 258 20.80 30.82 4.92
CA PRO A 258 21.98 30.28 4.28
C PRO A 258 23.21 31.12 4.64
N ILE A 259 24.40 30.53 4.51
CA ILE A 259 25.67 31.23 4.66
C ILE A 259 25.79 32.29 3.56
N CYS A 260 26.32 33.46 3.89
CA CYS A 260 26.57 34.49 2.91
C CYS A 260 27.76 34.12 2.02
N ASP A 261 27.56 34.18 0.69
CA ASP A 261 28.62 33.90 -0.30
C ASP A 261 29.81 34.87 -0.17
N GLN A 262 29.59 36.06 0.39
CA GLN A 262 30.63 37.06 0.65
C GLN A 262 31.23 36.96 2.05
N SER A 263 30.74 36.05 2.92
CA SER A 263 31.20 35.86 4.30
C SER A 263 31.44 37.21 5.01
N ASP A 264 32.64 37.44 5.55
CA ASP A 264 33.04 38.67 6.25
C ASP A 264 33.19 39.90 5.34
N ALA A 265 33.22 39.73 4.01
CA ALA A 265 33.39 40.82 3.04
C ALA A 265 32.06 41.41 2.53
N CYS A 266 30.91 40.97 3.06
CA CYS A 266 29.61 41.47 2.64
C CYS A 266 29.40 42.93 3.07
N SER A 267 29.18 43.84 2.12
CA SER A 267 28.94 45.26 2.41
C SER A 267 27.47 45.61 2.66
N ASN A 268 26.56 44.65 2.49
CA ASN A 268 25.13 44.90 2.67
C ASN A 268 24.75 44.84 4.16
N PHE A 269 24.57 45.99 4.80
CA PHE A 269 24.12 46.13 6.20
C PHE A 269 22.79 45.41 6.49
N ASN A 270 21.93 45.24 5.48
CA ASN A 270 20.64 44.55 5.60
C ASN A 270 20.72 43.07 5.18
N CYS A 271 21.91 42.48 5.09
CA CYS A 271 22.05 41.07 4.72
C CYS A 271 21.50 40.17 5.84
N THR A 272 20.52 39.32 5.50
CA THR A 272 19.87 38.40 6.44
C THR A 272 20.55 37.02 6.51
N ARG A 273 21.63 36.82 5.73
CA ARG A 273 22.38 35.57 5.67
C ARG A 273 23.31 35.41 6.89
N LEU A 274 23.85 34.22 7.08
CA LEU A 274 24.82 33.97 8.14
C LEU A 274 26.20 34.51 7.75
N HIS A 275 26.84 35.20 8.68
CA HIS A 275 28.16 35.81 8.56
C HIS A 275 29.10 35.32 9.65
N GLY A 276 30.41 35.45 9.43
CA GLY A 276 31.41 35.13 10.42
C GLY A 276 31.47 36.18 11.54
N PRO A 277 32.21 35.90 12.61
CA PRO A 277 32.34 36.81 13.74
C PRO A 277 33.05 38.12 13.39
N ASN A 278 33.77 38.17 12.27
CA ASN A 278 34.52 39.35 11.83
C ASN A 278 33.72 40.22 10.83
N TRP A 279 32.49 39.84 10.49
CA TRP A 279 31.68 40.62 9.58
C TRP A 279 31.27 41.96 10.21
N ASN A 280 31.75 43.03 9.60
CA ASN A 280 31.40 44.39 9.96
C ASN A 280 31.03 45.16 8.68
N PRO A 281 29.74 45.38 8.39
CA PRO A 281 29.31 46.08 7.19
C PRO A 281 29.54 47.61 7.23
N CYS A 282 30.38 48.10 8.15
CA CYS A 282 30.67 49.54 8.36
C CYS A 282 31.86 50.03 7.53
#